data_AF-A0A2T4LAF1-F1
#
_entry.id   AF-A0A2T4LAF1-F1
#
_cell.length_a   1.000
_cell.length_b   1.000
_cell.length_c   1.000
_cell.angle_alpha   90.00
_cell.angle_beta   90.00
_cell.angle_gamma   90.00
#
_symmetry.space_group_name_H-M   'P 1'
#
loop_
_entity.id
_entity.type
_entity.pdbx_description
1 polymer ?
#
loop_
_entity_poly.entity_id
_entity_poly.type
_entity_poly.pdbx_seq_one_letter_code
_entity_poly.pdbx_strand_id
1 'polypeptide(L)'
;MENVLLVISIIALISFLLVTLKSKKLMIVLSSVILLGLGVNLIYGNNVVEAKTSTLKKEPAKFIRGVDGDTVQLLYKGKKSTFRLLLIDTPETKDPRKPVQKYGPEASRFTTSMLANARTVQVQFDRGQRTDKYGRYLAYVYANGRMVNEAVVRQGLARVAYVYPPNNTYQQMLLTSQSKAQAQKLNIWSGQKATKAKTSAKASSTKVSKPKPKSKATKPKTSTTKPAKKEYFRNCDLMRKKYPNGVSKNHPAYRATQDRDKDGWACELSR
;
A
#
# COMPACT_ATOMS: atom_id res chain seq x y z
N MET A 1 14.89 -4.01 -14.19
CA MET A 1 15.88 -4.39 -15.23
C MET A 1 15.21 -4.57 -16.59
N GLU A 2 13.99 -5.13 -16.66
CA GLU A 2 13.26 -5.24 -17.94
C GLU A 2 13.08 -3.91 -18.68
N ASN A 3 12.71 -2.82 -18.00
CA ASN A 3 12.60 -1.51 -18.66
C ASN A 3 13.95 -0.95 -19.15
N VAL A 4 15.06 -1.28 -18.48
CA VAL A 4 16.40 -0.84 -18.90
C VAL A 4 16.85 -1.63 -20.12
N LEU A 5 16.64 -2.95 -20.12
CA LEU A 5 16.91 -3.79 -21.29
C LEU A 5 16.04 -3.41 -22.48
N LEU A 6 14.75 -3.12 -22.26
CA LEU A 6 13.82 -2.73 -23.31
C LEU A 6 14.21 -1.36 -23.92
N VAL A 7 14.64 -0.41 -23.08
CA VAL A 7 15.18 0.88 -23.55
C VAL A 7 16.47 0.70 -24.33
N ILE A 8 17.40 -0.15 -23.87
CA ILE A 8 18.65 -0.44 -24.60
C ILE A 8 18.36 -1.11 -25.96
N SER A 9 17.43 -2.08 -26.00
CA SER A 9 17.04 -2.74 -27.26
C SER A 9 16.36 -1.79 -28.25
N ILE A 10 15.54 -0.85 -27.75
CA ILE A 10 14.92 0.19 -28.59
C ILE A 10 15.97 1.17 -29.11
N ILE A 11 16.92 1.59 -28.28
CA ILE A 11 18.04 2.46 -28.70
C ILE A 11 18.87 1.76 -29.78
N ALA A 12 19.21 0.48 -29.60
CA ALA A 12 19.99 -0.29 -30.57
C ALA A 12 19.27 -0.43 -31.93
N LEU A 13 17.96 -0.72 -31.93
CA LEU A 13 17.15 -0.81 -33.15
C LEU A 13 17.03 0.54 -33.87
N ILE A 14 16.87 1.62 -33.11
CA ILE A 14 16.79 2.98 -33.67
C ILE A 14 18.15 3.42 -34.22
N SER A 15 19.26 3.14 -33.53
CA SER A 15 20.60 3.41 -34.05
C SER A 15 20.88 2.63 -35.33
N PHE A 16 20.45 1.37 -35.41
CA PHE A 16 20.57 0.56 -36.62
C PHE A 16 19.72 1.10 -37.78
N LEU A 17 18.48 1.52 -37.51
CA LEU A 17 17.59 2.14 -38.51
C LEU A 17 18.13 3.49 -39.00
N LEU A 18 18.76 4.27 -38.13
CA LEU A 18 19.42 5.52 -38.49
C LEU A 18 20.63 5.26 -39.41
N VAL A 19 21.42 4.21 -39.17
CA VAL A 19 22.56 3.84 -40.03
C VAL A 19 22.13 3.40 -41.44
N THR A 20 20.92 2.85 -41.62
CA THR A 20 20.43 2.44 -42.95
C THR A 20 19.81 3.57 -43.77
N LEU A 21 19.60 4.76 -43.18
CA LEU A 21 19.03 5.91 -43.85
C LEU A 21 20.12 6.76 -44.53
N LYS A 22 20.13 6.77 -45.88
CA LYS A 22 21.12 7.50 -46.69
C LYS A 22 20.98 9.03 -46.65
N SER A 23 19.88 9.58 -46.11
CA SER A 23 19.60 11.03 -46.11
C SER A 23 20.07 11.71 -44.82
N LYS A 24 21.13 12.52 -44.92
CA LYS A 24 21.66 13.32 -43.79
C LYS A 24 20.63 14.27 -43.19
N LYS A 25 19.69 14.79 -43.98
CA LYS A 25 18.62 15.69 -43.50
C LYS A 25 17.57 14.93 -42.67
N LEU A 26 17.23 13.71 -43.09
CA LEU A 26 16.25 12.87 -42.38
C LEU A 26 16.79 12.36 -41.03
N MET A 27 18.10 12.09 -40.97
CA MET A 27 18.81 11.71 -39.75
C MET A 27 18.73 12.79 -38.66
N ILE A 28 18.98 14.05 -39.03
CA ILE A 28 18.95 15.18 -38.10
C ILE A 28 17.53 15.37 -37.55
N VAL A 29 16.50 15.29 -38.41
CA VAL A 29 15.09 15.44 -37.99
C VAL A 29 14.64 14.31 -37.07
N LEU A 30 15.01 13.05 -37.34
CA LEU A 30 14.66 11.93 -36.45
C LEU A 30 15.36 12.04 -35.10
N SER A 31 16.65 12.40 -35.09
CA SER A 31 17.41 12.56 -33.86
C SER A 31 16.86 13.69 -32.96
N SER A 32 16.41 14.81 -33.54
CA SER A 32 15.81 15.91 -32.79
C SER A 32 14.42 15.57 -32.23
N VAL A 33 13.59 14.84 -32.97
CA VAL A 33 12.27 14.37 -32.51
C VAL A 33 12.40 13.38 -31.34
N ILE A 34 13.40 12.49 -31.39
CA ILE A 34 13.66 11.52 -30.30
C ILE A 34 14.18 12.23 -29.05
N LEU A 35 15.10 13.19 -29.19
CA LEU A 35 15.62 13.98 -28.08
C LEU A 35 14.50 14.79 -27.41
N LEU A 36 13.58 15.36 -28.20
CA LEU A 36 12.37 16.02 -27.71
C LEU A 36 11.43 15.04 -26.99
N GLY A 37 11.14 13.87 -27.57
CA GLY A 37 10.24 12.88 -26.96
C GLY A 37 10.75 12.27 -25.65
N LEU A 38 12.06 12.02 -25.55
CA LEU A 38 12.71 11.56 -24.31
C LEU A 38 12.79 12.67 -23.27
N GLY A 39 13.12 13.90 -23.68
CA GLY A 39 13.13 15.07 -22.81
C GLY A 39 11.77 15.35 -22.19
N VAL A 40 10.71 15.27 -22.99
CA VAL A 40 9.31 15.43 -22.53
C VAL A 40 8.94 14.35 -21.51
N ASN A 41 9.28 13.07 -21.70
CA ASN A 41 8.96 12.04 -20.72
C ASN A 41 9.70 12.21 -19.38
N LEU A 42 10.97 12.63 -19.41
CA LEU A 42 11.74 12.92 -18.18
C LEU A 42 11.18 14.13 -17.42
N ILE A 43 10.77 15.18 -18.15
CA ILE A 43 10.27 16.42 -17.55
C ILE A 43 8.85 16.21 -17.01
N TYR A 44 7.94 15.60 -17.76
CA TYR A 44 6.54 15.47 -17.32
C TYR A 44 6.34 14.38 -16.24
N GLY A 45 7.15 13.31 -16.23
CA GLY A 45 7.02 12.24 -15.23
C GLY A 45 7.35 12.65 -13.80
N ASN A 46 8.34 13.54 -13.62
CA ASN A 46 8.76 14.02 -12.30
C ASN A 46 7.82 15.11 -11.74
N ASN A 47 7.39 16.06 -12.58
CA ASN A 47 6.60 17.22 -12.14
C ASN A 47 5.23 16.86 -11.53
N VAL A 48 4.59 15.78 -12.02
CA VAL A 48 3.26 15.36 -11.51
C VAL A 48 3.32 14.76 -10.10
N VAL A 49 4.45 14.16 -9.71
CA VAL A 49 4.64 13.58 -8.37
C VAL A 49 4.98 14.66 -7.35
N GLU A 50 5.76 15.66 -7.76
CA GLU A 50 6.19 16.77 -6.91
C GLU A 50 5.03 17.74 -6.59
N ALA A 51 4.18 18.05 -7.58
CA ALA A 51 3.04 18.94 -7.38
C ALA A 51 1.96 18.39 -6.41
N LYS A 52 1.83 17.05 -6.29
CA LYS A 52 0.86 16.43 -5.36
C LYS A 52 1.35 16.29 -3.92
N THR A 53 2.65 16.43 -3.68
CA THR A 53 3.29 16.23 -2.37
C THR A 53 3.62 17.53 -1.66
N SER A 54 3.68 18.66 -2.36
CA SER A 54 3.99 19.98 -1.77
C SER A 54 2.92 20.52 -0.78
N THR A 55 1.73 19.92 -0.74
CA THR A 55 0.63 20.35 0.16
C THR A 55 0.65 19.68 1.54
N LEU A 56 1.37 18.58 1.73
CA LEU A 56 1.40 17.88 3.02
C LEU A 56 2.50 18.46 3.92
N LYS A 57 2.13 18.97 5.10
CA LYS A 57 3.06 19.59 6.03
C LYS A 57 3.78 18.54 6.90
N LYS A 58 5.10 18.66 7.00
CA LYS A 58 5.91 17.94 7.99
C LYS A 58 5.87 18.70 9.32
N GLU A 59 5.59 17.98 10.40
CA GLU A 59 5.53 18.51 11.75
C GLU A 59 6.67 17.91 12.59
N PRO A 60 7.35 18.69 13.46
CA PRO A 60 8.45 18.19 14.27
C PRO A 60 7.97 17.21 15.34
N ALA A 61 8.79 16.20 15.63
CA ALA A 61 8.61 15.26 16.72
C ALA A 61 9.98 14.88 17.32
N LYS A 62 10.00 14.26 18.49
CA LYS A 62 11.23 13.67 19.06
C LYS A 62 11.06 12.16 19.19
N PHE A 63 12.10 11.41 18.86
CA PHE A 63 12.08 9.96 19.05
C PHE A 63 12.09 9.60 20.54
N ILE A 64 11.28 8.63 20.94
CA ILE A 64 11.29 8.08 22.31
C ILE A 64 11.82 6.65 22.27
N ARG A 65 11.19 5.77 21.50
CA ARG A 65 11.61 4.38 21.33
C ARG A 65 10.97 3.70 20.12
N GLY A 66 11.62 2.65 19.63
CA GLY A 66 11.00 1.68 18.72
C GLY A 66 10.00 0.78 19.44
N VAL A 67 8.94 0.39 18.75
CA VAL A 67 8.02 -0.67 19.21
C VAL A 67 8.23 -1.89 18.34
N ASP A 68 8.09 -1.72 17.02
CA ASP A 68 8.33 -2.70 15.97
C ASP A 68 8.87 -2.00 14.69
N GLY A 69 9.10 -2.73 13.61
CA GLY A 69 9.62 -2.18 12.36
C GLY A 69 8.74 -1.10 11.71
N ASP A 70 7.43 -1.12 11.95
CA ASP A 70 6.47 -0.14 11.43
C ASP A 70 5.73 0.66 12.51
N THR A 71 6.13 0.51 13.76
CA THR A 71 5.47 1.16 14.90
C THR A 71 6.50 1.78 15.84
N VAL A 72 6.36 3.07 16.14
CA VAL A 72 7.30 3.84 16.96
C VAL A 72 6.58 4.70 17.99
N GLN A 73 7.25 5.07 19.06
CA GLN A 73 6.76 6.09 20.01
C GLN A 73 7.56 7.37 19.85
N LEU A 74 6.82 8.48 19.68
CA LEU A 74 7.36 9.81 19.50
C LEU A 74 6.76 10.77 20.53
N LEU A 75 7.54 11.78 20.92
CA LEU A 75 7.04 12.97 21.59
C LEU A 75 6.55 13.93 20.50
N TYR A 76 5.25 14.10 20.41
CA TYR A 76 4.61 14.95 19.40
C TYR A 76 3.67 15.93 20.10
N LYS A 77 3.85 17.23 19.86
CA LYS A 77 3.11 18.32 20.54
C LYS A 77 3.10 18.16 22.07
N GLY A 78 4.25 17.84 22.65
CA GLY A 78 4.42 17.64 24.10
C GLY A 78 3.86 16.33 24.67
N LYS A 79 3.22 15.48 23.85
CA LYS A 79 2.61 14.23 24.31
C LYS A 79 3.31 13.00 23.73
N LYS A 80 3.61 12.02 24.60
CA LYS A 80 4.07 10.70 24.18
C LYS A 80 2.94 9.98 23.44
N SER A 81 3.17 9.67 22.17
CA SER A 81 2.17 9.08 21.29
C SER A 81 2.77 7.96 20.44
N THR A 82 1.96 6.95 20.14
CA THR A 82 2.35 5.83 19.27
C THR A 82 1.99 6.17 17.82
N PHE A 83 2.92 5.94 16.90
CA PHE A 83 2.76 6.14 15.46
C PHE A 83 2.89 4.81 14.74
N ARG A 84 1.90 4.50 13.89
CA ARG A 84 1.95 3.41 12.91
C ARG A 84 2.31 4.02 11.55
N LEU A 85 3.41 3.55 10.99
CA LEU A 85 3.91 4.01 9.71
C LEU A 85 2.91 3.64 8.61
N LEU A 86 2.43 4.66 7.90
CA LEU A 86 1.48 4.48 6.80
C LEU A 86 2.05 3.62 5.67
N LEU A 87 1.17 2.85 5.02
CA LEU A 87 1.40 2.10 3.79
C LEU A 87 2.40 0.96 3.85
N ILE A 88 2.93 0.61 5.04
CA ILE A 88 3.92 -0.45 5.17
C ILE A 88 3.50 -1.47 6.23
N ASP A 89 3.98 -2.69 6.10
CA ASP A 89 3.78 -3.76 7.07
C ASP A 89 5.06 -4.57 7.22
N THR A 90 5.56 -4.67 8.45
CA THR A 90 6.77 -5.43 8.78
C THR A 90 6.42 -6.80 9.36
N PRO A 91 7.28 -7.82 9.19
CA PRO A 91 7.07 -9.11 9.85
C PRO A 91 6.95 -8.93 11.37
N GLU A 92 5.91 -9.52 11.95
CA GLU A 92 5.52 -9.30 13.35
C GLU A 92 6.55 -9.86 14.35
N THR A 93 6.87 -9.08 15.39
CA THR A 93 7.84 -9.48 16.42
C THR A 93 7.27 -9.59 17.83
N LYS A 94 6.07 -9.07 18.10
CA LYS A 94 5.59 -8.86 19.48
C LYS A 94 4.20 -9.40 19.77
N ASP A 95 3.56 -10.13 18.85
CA ASP A 95 2.34 -10.88 19.17
C ASP A 95 2.69 -12.12 20.03
N PRO A 96 2.31 -12.18 21.32
CA PRO A 96 2.67 -13.30 22.20
C PRO A 96 2.07 -14.64 21.74
N ARG A 97 1.11 -14.61 20.82
CA ARG A 97 0.42 -15.79 20.29
C ARG A 97 1.09 -16.35 19.04
N LYS A 98 2.09 -15.67 18.49
CA LYS A 98 2.75 -16.03 17.23
C LYS A 98 4.25 -16.13 17.43
N PRO A 99 4.92 -17.05 16.72
CA PRO A 99 6.37 -17.04 16.66
C PRO A 99 6.85 -15.74 16.02
N VAL A 100 7.99 -15.23 16.50
CA VAL A 100 8.68 -14.09 15.90
C VAL A 100 8.93 -14.40 14.42
N GLN A 101 8.45 -13.52 13.54
CA GLN A 101 8.59 -13.74 12.11
C GLN A 101 10.00 -13.39 11.64
N LYS A 102 10.50 -14.14 10.67
CA LYS A 102 11.78 -13.88 10.02
C LYS A 102 11.81 -12.44 9.48
N TYR A 103 12.92 -11.72 9.71
CA TYR A 103 13.12 -10.31 9.38
C TYR A 103 12.40 -9.29 10.25
N GLY A 104 11.56 -9.71 11.19
CA GLY A 104 10.91 -8.81 12.13
C GLY A 104 11.92 -8.07 13.04
N PRO A 105 12.81 -8.78 13.75
CA PRO A 105 13.82 -8.12 14.60
C PRO A 105 14.73 -7.18 13.82
N GLU A 106 15.08 -7.54 12.58
CA GLU A 106 15.86 -6.73 11.65
C GLU A 106 15.12 -5.43 11.30
N ALA A 107 13.82 -5.51 10.97
CA ALA A 107 12.98 -4.35 10.68
C ALA A 107 12.89 -3.41 11.89
N SER A 108 12.65 -3.95 13.07
CA SER A 108 12.57 -3.19 14.33
C SER A 108 13.90 -2.49 14.66
N ARG A 109 15.03 -3.19 14.53
CA ARG A 109 16.38 -2.61 14.73
C ARG A 109 16.67 -1.52 13.69
N PHE A 110 16.34 -1.75 12.42
CA PHE A 110 16.58 -0.79 11.34
C PHE A 110 15.82 0.52 11.59
N THR A 111 14.50 0.46 11.85
CA THR A 111 13.68 1.63 12.14
C THR A 111 14.13 2.36 13.40
N THR A 112 14.44 1.61 14.47
CA THR A 112 14.93 2.17 15.74
C THR A 112 16.26 2.89 15.54
N SER A 113 17.22 2.26 14.86
CA SER A 113 18.54 2.84 14.62
C SER A 113 18.47 4.09 13.74
N MET A 114 17.65 4.06 12.69
CA MET A 114 17.47 5.22 11.80
C MET A 114 16.92 6.44 12.55
N LEU A 115 16.01 6.24 13.51
CA LEU A 115 15.41 7.32 14.29
C LEU A 115 16.26 7.75 15.50
N ALA A 116 16.90 6.80 16.19
CA ALA A 116 17.75 7.09 17.34
C ALA A 116 18.99 7.92 16.95
N ASN A 117 19.52 7.69 15.75
CA ASN A 117 20.68 8.42 15.21
C ASN A 117 20.29 9.69 14.44
N ALA A 118 19.01 10.08 14.43
CA ALA A 118 18.54 11.24 13.70
C ALA A 118 18.71 12.53 14.50
N ARG A 119 19.28 13.56 13.87
CA ARG A 119 19.31 14.93 14.41
C ARG A 119 17.92 15.56 14.36
N THR A 120 17.14 15.23 13.33
CA THR A 120 15.76 15.71 13.18
C THR A 120 14.81 14.56 12.92
N VAL A 121 13.68 14.57 13.65
CA VAL A 121 12.57 13.65 13.44
C VAL A 121 11.31 14.46 13.13
N GLN A 122 10.60 14.06 12.08
CA GLN A 122 9.38 14.71 11.66
C GLN A 122 8.31 13.68 11.32
N VAL A 123 7.05 14.07 11.42
CA VAL A 123 5.90 13.29 10.99
C VAL A 123 5.13 14.07 9.94
N GLN A 124 4.61 13.39 8.93
CA GLN A 124 3.73 13.96 7.93
C GLN A 124 2.45 13.13 7.88
N PHE A 125 1.33 13.74 8.22
CA PHE A 125 0.03 13.13 8.05
C PHE A 125 -0.37 13.16 6.57
N ASP A 126 -1.14 12.16 6.16
CA ASP A 126 -1.75 12.15 4.84
C ASP A 126 -3.13 12.85 4.88
N ARG A 127 -3.84 12.85 3.76
CA ARG A 127 -5.06 13.61 3.50
C ARG A 127 -6.28 13.13 4.30
N GLY A 128 -6.24 11.91 4.81
CA GLY A 128 -7.37 11.24 5.46
C GLY A 128 -7.24 11.18 6.98
N GLN A 129 -7.70 10.04 7.52
CA GLN A 129 -7.73 9.82 8.96
C GLN A 129 -6.33 9.85 9.54
N ARG A 130 -6.14 10.62 10.62
CA ARG A 130 -4.85 10.75 11.31
C ARG A 130 -4.60 9.68 12.35
N THR A 131 -5.61 8.92 12.74
CA THR A 131 -5.50 7.90 13.78
C THR A 131 -6.25 6.64 13.37
N ASP A 132 -5.79 5.49 13.83
CA ASP A 132 -6.53 4.23 13.70
C ASP A 132 -7.46 3.98 14.91
N LYS A 133 -8.21 2.86 14.85
CA LYS A 133 -9.13 2.43 15.92
C LYS A 133 -8.45 2.10 17.26
N TYR A 134 -7.12 1.99 17.29
CA TYR A 134 -6.34 1.74 18.49
C TYR A 134 -5.73 3.03 19.08
N GLY A 135 -6.06 4.20 18.50
CA GLY A 135 -5.55 5.50 18.94
C GLY A 135 -4.11 5.76 18.52
N ARG A 136 -3.53 4.96 17.60
CA ARG A 136 -2.20 5.23 17.05
C ARG A 136 -2.31 6.28 15.96
N TYR A 137 -1.38 7.22 15.91
CA TYR A 137 -1.27 8.14 14.79
C TYR A 137 -0.83 7.40 13.52
N LEU A 138 -1.41 7.77 12.39
CA LEU A 138 -1.10 7.27 11.05
C LEU A 138 -0.29 8.33 10.32
N ALA A 139 1.00 8.09 10.09
CA ALA A 139 1.87 9.08 9.45
C ALA A 139 3.00 8.46 8.62
N TYR A 140 3.55 9.27 7.74
CA TYR A 140 4.90 9.08 7.22
C TYR A 140 5.89 9.68 8.21
N VAL A 141 6.91 8.92 8.60
CA VAL A 141 7.93 9.36 9.55
C VAL A 141 9.21 9.67 8.79
N TYR A 142 9.91 10.72 9.19
CA TYR A 142 11.15 11.17 8.57
C TYR A 142 12.27 11.27 9.61
N ALA A 143 13.46 10.82 9.23
CA ALA A 143 14.70 10.94 9.99
C ALA A 143 15.72 11.68 9.12
N ASN A 144 16.22 12.84 9.57
CA ASN A 144 17.13 13.70 8.80
C ASN A 144 16.60 13.98 7.36
N GLY A 145 15.29 14.22 7.23
CA GLY A 145 14.64 14.47 5.94
C GLY A 145 14.34 13.23 5.08
N ARG A 146 14.87 12.06 5.42
CA ARG A 146 14.63 10.79 4.72
C ARG A 146 13.40 10.09 5.27
N MET A 147 12.49 9.64 4.40
CA MET A 147 11.27 8.93 4.81
C MET A 147 11.63 7.53 5.31
N VAL A 148 11.34 7.26 6.59
CA VAL A 148 11.58 5.95 7.21
C VAL A 148 10.74 4.87 6.52
N ASN A 149 9.47 5.15 6.22
CA ASN A 149 8.57 4.19 5.54
C ASN A 149 9.19 3.64 4.24
N GLU A 150 9.74 4.53 3.41
CA GLU A 150 10.41 4.15 2.16
C GLU A 150 11.69 3.37 2.44
N ALA A 151 12.51 3.82 3.39
CA ALA A 151 13.76 3.16 3.73
C ALA A 151 13.56 1.70 4.19
N VAL A 152 12.55 1.42 5.03
CA VAL A 152 12.24 0.06 5.48
C VAL A 152 11.82 -0.83 4.30
N VAL A 153 10.96 -0.31 3.41
CA VAL A 153 10.52 -1.03 2.20
C VAL A 153 11.68 -1.28 1.23
N ARG A 154 12.50 -0.26 1.00
CA ARG A 154 13.65 -0.31 0.09
C ARG A 154 14.72 -1.31 0.56
N GLN A 155 14.85 -1.49 1.88
CA GLN A 155 15.72 -2.50 2.47
C GLN A 155 15.10 -3.90 2.41
N GLY A 156 13.87 -4.06 1.92
CA GLY A 156 13.17 -5.34 1.89
C GLY A 156 12.77 -5.83 3.28
N LEU A 157 12.58 -4.92 4.23
CA LEU A 157 12.18 -5.24 5.61
C LEU A 157 10.67 -5.04 5.85
N ALA A 158 9.97 -4.44 4.89
CA ALA A 158 8.52 -4.28 4.89
C ALA A 158 7.93 -4.52 3.50
N ARG A 159 6.64 -4.89 3.46
CA ARG A 159 5.80 -4.87 2.26
C ARG A 159 4.92 -3.62 2.25
N VAL A 160 4.49 -3.19 1.07
CA VAL A 160 3.43 -2.21 0.91
C VAL A 160 2.10 -2.88 1.27
N ALA A 161 1.39 -2.31 2.23
CA ALA A 161 0.14 -2.87 2.75
C ALA A 161 -0.75 -1.75 3.31
N TYR A 162 -1.99 -2.10 3.68
CA TYR A 162 -2.94 -1.17 4.34
C TYR A 162 -3.18 0.12 3.56
N VAL A 163 -3.35 -0.01 2.24
CA VAL A 163 -3.71 1.11 1.36
C VAL A 163 -5.19 1.41 1.53
N TYR A 164 -5.51 2.45 2.29
CA TYR A 164 -6.87 2.93 2.50
C TYR A 164 -6.97 4.38 2.04
N PRO A 165 -7.54 4.67 0.85
CA PRO A 165 -7.76 6.04 0.42
C PRO A 165 -8.57 6.84 1.45
N PRO A 166 -8.26 8.13 1.64
CA PRO A 166 -7.31 8.93 0.87
C PRO A 166 -5.87 8.92 1.45
N ASN A 167 -5.55 8.04 2.40
CA ASN A 167 -4.20 7.88 2.96
C ASN A 167 -3.31 7.01 2.06
N ASN A 168 -3.06 7.46 0.83
CA ASN A 168 -2.25 6.73 -0.15
C ASN A 168 -1.32 7.62 -0.99
N THR A 169 -0.99 8.83 -0.50
CA THR A 169 -0.23 9.83 -1.28
C THR A 169 1.10 9.28 -1.82
N TYR A 170 1.84 8.49 -1.03
CA TYR A 170 3.14 7.94 -1.44
C TYR A 170 3.10 6.47 -1.88
N GLN A 171 1.91 5.91 -2.16
CA GLN A 171 1.77 4.50 -2.53
C GLN A 171 2.67 4.10 -3.69
N GLN A 172 2.68 4.89 -4.77
CA GLN A 172 3.46 4.56 -5.97
C GLN A 172 4.98 4.55 -5.69
N MET A 173 5.46 5.53 -4.93
CA MET A 173 6.87 5.61 -4.52
C MET A 173 7.30 4.38 -3.71
N LEU A 174 6.45 3.94 -2.77
CA LEU A 174 6.73 2.76 -1.96
C LEU A 174 6.66 1.48 -2.79
N LEU A 175 5.71 1.36 -3.73
CA LEU A 175 5.66 0.22 -4.66
C LEU A 175 6.92 0.13 -5.53
N THR A 176 7.41 1.27 -6.06
CA THR A 176 8.67 1.31 -6.80
C THR A 176 9.85 0.85 -5.93
N SER A 177 9.89 1.27 -4.67
CA SER A 177 10.94 0.88 -3.71
C SER A 177 10.88 -0.60 -3.36
N GLN A 178 9.67 -1.14 -3.22
CA GLN A 178 9.43 -2.58 -3.02
C GLN A 178 9.93 -3.38 -4.23
N SER A 179 9.59 -2.97 -5.45
CA SER A 179 10.04 -3.65 -6.67
C SER A 179 11.57 -3.68 -6.78
N LYS A 180 12.26 -2.61 -6.36
CA LYS A 180 13.73 -2.59 -6.28
C LYS A 180 14.26 -3.60 -5.26
N ALA A 181 13.67 -3.67 -4.06
CA ALA A 181 14.06 -4.63 -3.04
C ALA A 181 13.81 -6.08 -3.47
N GLN A 182 12.70 -6.34 -4.16
CA GLN A 182 12.35 -7.63 -4.76
C GLN A 182 13.34 -8.07 -5.84
N ALA A 183 13.66 -7.18 -6.78
CA ALA A 183 14.62 -7.47 -7.85
C ALA A 183 16.02 -7.79 -7.30
N GLN A 184 16.39 -7.17 -6.18
CA GLN A 184 17.64 -7.42 -5.46
C GLN A 184 17.53 -8.58 -4.45
N LYS A 185 16.36 -9.22 -4.33
CA LYS A 185 16.08 -10.34 -3.40
C LYS A 185 16.49 -10.04 -1.96
N LEU A 186 16.28 -8.80 -1.52
CA LEU A 186 16.67 -8.36 -0.17
C LEU A 186 15.72 -8.93 0.89
N ASN A 187 16.29 -9.42 1.99
CA ASN A 187 15.58 -9.75 3.24
C ASN A 187 14.28 -10.55 3.02
N ILE A 188 13.08 -9.99 3.25
CA ILE A 188 11.81 -10.73 3.10
C ILE A 188 11.61 -11.28 1.68
N TRP A 189 12.33 -10.75 0.70
CA TRP A 189 12.33 -11.18 -0.70
C TRP A 189 13.43 -12.20 -1.05
N SER A 190 14.30 -12.54 -0.10
CA SER A 190 15.29 -13.62 -0.27
C SER A 190 14.59 -14.98 -0.27
N GLY A 191 15.00 -15.87 -1.18
CA GLY A 191 14.44 -17.23 -1.26
C GLY A 191 13.14 -17.37 -2.04
N GLN A 192 12.56 -16.29 -2.58
CA GLN A 192 11.47 -16.41 -3.54
C GLN A 192 12.05 -16.85 -4.90
N LYS A 193 11.66 -18.05 -5.37
CA LYS A 193 11.88 -18.42 -6.79
C LYS A 193 11.21 -17.34 -7.64
N ALA A 194 11.88 -16.86 -8.69
CA ALA A 194 11.37 -15.80 -9.55
C ALA A 194 10.09 -16.24 -10.26
N THR A 195 8.94 -16.10 -9.61
CA THR A 195 7.65 -16.32 -10.24
C THR A 195 7.35 -15.09 -11.07
N LYS A 196 7.54 -15.22 -12.38
CA LYS A 196 7.06 -14.26 -13.38
C LYS A 196 5.59 -13.96 -13.05
N ALA A 197 5.27 -12.68 -12.91
CA ALA A 197 3.89 -12.22 -12.76
C ALA A 197 3.10 -12.68 -13.99
N LYS A 198 2.24 -13.69 -13.81
CA LYS A 198 1.22 -14.05 -14.79
C LYS A 198 -0.16 -13.95 -14.16
N THR A 199 -0.93 -13.09 -14.81
CA THR A 199 -2.32 -12.72 -14.63
C THR A 199 -3.25 -13.94 -14.76
N SER A 200 -4.18 -14.06 -13.80
CA SER A 200 -5.55 -14.62 -13.87
C SER A 200 -5.86 -15.90 -14.68
N ALA A 201 -6.46 -16.91 -14.03
CA ALA A 201 -7.81 -17.44 -14.33
C ALA A 201 -8.14 -18.79 -13.62
N LYS A 202 -9.13 -18.73 -12.71
CA LYS A 202 -10.37 -19.57 -12.60
C LYS A 202 -10.32 -21.12 -12.58
N ALA A 203 -10.93 -21.71 -11.54
CA ALA A 203 -12.18 -22.54 -11.55
C ALA A 203 -12.18 -23.66 -10.47
N SER A 204 -13.16 -23.68 -9.56
CA SER A 204 -14.23 -24.71 -9.37
C SER A 204 -14.01 -25.49 -8.05
N SER A 205 -14.97 -25.97 -7.24
CA SER A 205 -16.43 -26.13 -7.35
C SER A 205 -17.06 -26.61 -6.00
N THR A 206 -18.37 -26.31 -5.80
CA THR A 206 -19.45 -27.10 -5.10
C THR A 206 -19.39 -27.42 -3.58
N LYS A 207 -20.45 -27.55 -2.74
CA LYS A 207 -21.95 -27.60 -2.80
C LYS A 207 -22.49 -27.50 -1.31
N VAL A 208 -23.52 -26.69 -0.97
CA VAL A 208 -24.93 -27.05 -0.54
C VAL A 208 -25.02 -27.67 0.89
N SER A 209 -25.83 -27.26 1.89
CA SER A 209 -27.31 -27.12 2.01
C SER A 209 -27.77 -26.36 3.29
N LYS A 210 -29.08 -26.03 3.34
CA LYS A 210 -29.91 -25.20 4.26
C LYS A 210 -30.91 -26.13 5.02
N PRO A 211 -31.51 -25.88 6.23
CA PRO A 211 -32.62 -24.91 6.44
C PRO A 211 -32.86 -24.22 7.82
N LYS A 212 -33.81 -23.25 7.74
CA LYS A 212 -34.49 -22.25 8.64
C LYS A 212 -35.49 -22.94 9.64
N PRO A 213 -36.38 -22.28 10.47
CA PRO A 213 -36.66 -20.85 10.78
C PRO A 213 -37.23 -20.39 12.19
N LYS A 214 -37.31 -19.04 12.40
CA LYS A 214 -38.34 -18.19 13.13
C LYS A 214 -38.28 -18.13 14.69
N SER A 215 -38.62 -17.04 15.43
CA SER A 215 -39.46 -15.84 15.19
C SER A 215 -39.27 -14.66 16.21
N LYS A 216 -39.56 -13.41 15.75
CA LYS A 216 -40.22 -12.21 16.39
C LYS A 216 -39.65 -11.54 17.66
N ALA A 217 -39.85 -10.24 17.98
CA ALA A 217 -40.04 -8.94 17.31
C ALA A 217 -40.32 -7.84 18.39
N THR A 218 -39.68 -6.66 18.35
CA THR A 218 -40.28 -5.35 18.76
C THR A 218 -39.42 -4.15 18.28
N LYS A 219 -40.09 -3.05 17.90
CA LYS A 219 -39.57 -1.77 17.35
C LYS A 219 -40.27 -0.61 18.07
N PRO A 220 -39.70 0.62 18.11
CA PRO A 220 -40.09 1.73 17.18
C PRO A 220 -38.86 2.54 16.66
N LYS A 221 -38.58 2.76 15.35
CA LYS A 221 -39.10 3.69 14.31
C LYS A 221 -39.01 5.21 14.67
N THR A 222 -38.57 6.19 13.85
CA THR A 222 -37.73 6.32 12.61
C THR A 222 -37.60 7.83 12.28
N SER A 223 -36.52 8.25 11.62
CA SER A 223 -36.53 9.36 10.64
C SER A 223 -35.62 9.01 9.43
N THR A 224 -35.96 7.96 8.70
CA THR A 224 -36.36 7.97 7.26
C THR A 224 -35.54 8.88 6.33
N THR A 225 -34.60 8.25 5.64
CA THR A 225 -34.49 8.36 4.17
C THR A 225 -34.54 6.94 3.60
N LYS A 226 -35.69 6.60 3.00
CA LYS A 226 -36.00 5.47 2.09
C LYS A 226 -35.47 4.05 2.45
N PRO A 227 -36.35 3.08 2.78
CA PRO A 227 -35.93 1.75 3.22
C PRO A 227 -35.36 0.94 2.06
N ALA A 228 -34.04 0.78 2.04
CA ALA A 228 -33.37 -0.12 1.11
C ALA A 228 -33.90 -1.55 1.33
N LYS A 229 -34.55 -2.09 0.28
CA LYS A 229 -35.00 -3.48 0.18
C LYS A 229 -33.89 -4.40 0.72
N LYS A 230 -34.25 -5.36 1.59
CA LYS A 230 -33.29 -6.35 2.13
C LYS A 230 -32.69 -7.13 0.98
N GLU A 231 -31.53 -6.68 0.54
CA GLU A 231 -30.79 -7.31 -0.52
C GLU A 231 -30.11 -8.56 0.05
N TYR A 232 -30.22 -9.67 -0.67
CA TYR A 232 -29.65 -10.94 -0.22
C TYR A 232 -28.71 -11.46 -1.29
N PHE A 233 -27.48 -11.75 -0.86
CA PHE A 233 -26.49 -12.41 -1.67
C PHE A 233 -26.31 -13.82 -1.17
N ARG A 234 -26.41 -14.78 -2.10
CA ARG A 234 -26.33 -16.20 -1.79
C ARG A 234 -24.96 -16.61 -1.22
N ASN A 235 -23.91 -15.87 -1.57
CA ASN A 235 -22.56 -16.05 -1.07
C ASN A 235 -21.76 -14.73 -1.16
N CYS A 236 -20.56 -14.74 -0.59
CA CYS A 236 -19.69 -13.59 -0.58
C CYS A 236 -19.17 -13.15 -1.94
N ASP A 237 -19.07 -14.06 -2.91
CA ASP A 237 -18.63 -13.69 -4.27
C ASP A 237 -19.68 -12.84 -4.99
N LEU A 238 -20.97 -13.16 -4.81
CA LEU A 238 -22.05 -12.33 -5.35
C LEU A 238 -22.19 -11.01 -4.60
N MET A 239 -21.99 -11.01 -3.28
CA MET A 239 -22.01 -9.77 -2.52
C MET A 239 -20.85 -8.87 -2.93
N ARG A 240 -19.64 -9.42 -3.10
CA ARG A 240 -18.45 -8.68 -3.51
C ARG A 240 -18.52 -8.14 -4.94
N LYS A 241 -19.37 -8.67 -5.82
CA LYS A 241 -19.66 -8.03 -7.11
C LYS A 241 -20.33 -6.67 -6.96
N LYS A 242 -21.14 -6.47 -5.92
CA LYS A 242 -21.85 -5.21 -5.66
C LYS A 242 -21.21 -4.38 -4.54
N TYR A 243 -20.63 -5.05 -3.55
CA TYR A 243 -19.98 -4.52 -2.35
C TYR A 243 -18.61 -5.17 -2.20
N PRO A 244 -17.59 -4.76 -2.99
CA PRO A 244 -16.28 -5.44 -3.08
C PRO A 244 -15.55 -5.64 -1.75
N ASN A 245 -15.83 -4.78 -0.76
CA ASN A 245 -15.20 -4.80 0.55
C ASN A 245 -16.05 -5.49 1.63
N GLY A 246 -17.13 -6.18 1.25
CA GLY A 246 -18.11 -6.67 2.22
C GLY A 246 -19.03 -5.56 2.71
N VAL A 247 -19.85 -5.87 3.72
CA VAL A 247 -20.82 -4.92 4.28
C VAL A 247 -20.86 -5.05 5.80
N SER A 248 -21.02 -3.94 6.51
CA SER A 248 -21.07 -3.92 7.98
C SER A 248 -22.42 -4.39 8.54
N LYS A 249 -22.47 -4.71 9.84
CA LYS A 249 -23.66 -5.18 10.57
C LYS A 249 -24.92 -4.33 10.36
N ASN A 250 -24.75 -3.05 10.06
CA ASN A 250 -25.83 -2.08 9.87
C ASN A 250 -26.34 -2.00 8.41
N HIS A 251 -25.68 -2.67 7.47
CA HIS A 251 -26.04 -2.64 6.06
C HIS A 251 -27.18 -3.63 5.74
N PRO A 252 -28.15 -3.31 4.87
CA PRO A 252 -29.28 -4.19 4.52
C PRO A 252 -28.89 -5.59 4.02
N ALA A 253 -27.74 -5.67 3.35
CA ALA A 253 -27.16 -6.90 2.83
C ALA A 253 -26.38 -7.73 3.87
N TYR A 254 -26.17 -7.21 5.09
CA TYR A 254 -25.38 -7.89 6.11
C TYR A 254 -25.98 -9.21 6.56
N ARG A 255 -25.11 -10.21 6.73
CA ARG A 255 -25.46 -11.50 7.30
C ARG A 255 -24.33 -11.97 8.21
N ALA A 256 -24.62 -12.24 9.49
CA ALA A 256 -23.62 -12.74 10.43
C ALA A 256 -23.01 -14.09 10.03
N THR A 257 -23.71 -14.92 9.25
CA THR A 257 -23.16 -16.17 8.70
C THR A 257 -22.10 -15.95 7.62
N GLN A 258 -22.05 -14.74 7.07
CA GLN A 258 -21.08 -14.30 6.07
C GLN A 258 -19.95 -13.47 6.72
N ASP A 259 -20.06 -13.16 8.01
CA ASP A 259 -19.04 -12.57 8.87
C ASP A 259 -18.30 -13.72 9.56
N ARG A 260 -17.21 -14.17 8.91
CA ARG A 260 -16.52 -15.43 9.24
C ARG A 260 -15.81 -15.35 10.58
N ASP A 261 -15.30 -14.18 10.93
CA ASP A 261 -14.51 -13.88 12.12
C ASP A 261 -15.30 -13.11 13.19
N LYS A 262 -16.59 -12.83 12.93
CA LYS A 262 -17.58 -12.25 13.86
C LYS A 262 -17.21 -10.84 14.31
N ASP A 263 -16.56 -10.07 13.44
CA ASP A 263 -16.11 -8.72 13.74
C ASP A 263 -17.16 -7.64 13.39
N GLY A 264 -18.32 -8.07 12.88
CA GLY A 264 -19.40 -7.20 12.43
C GLY A 264 -19.32 -6.85 10.94
N TRP A 265 -18.46 -7.50 10.16
CA TRP A 265 -18.35 -7.31 8.71
C TRP A 265 -18.57 -8.61 7.93
N ALA A 266 -19.59 -8.62 7.08
CA ALA A 266 -19.91 -9.76 6.25
C ALA A 266 -19.13 -9.71 4.93
N CYS A 267 -18.56 -10.84 4.53
CA CYS A 267 -17.87 -11.08 3.26
C CYS A 267 -16.74 -10.12 2.93
N GLU A 268 -16.13 -9.54 3.96
CA GLU A 268 -14.86 -8.88 3.77
C GLU A 268 -13.81 -9.88 3.23
N LEU A 269 -12.86 -9.37 2.46
CA LEU A 269 -11.71 -10.15 2.06
C LEU A 269 -10.86 -10.33 3.31
N SER A 270 -10.89 -11.54 3.86
CA SER A 270 -10.14 -11.92 5.07
C SER A 270 -8.73 -11.33 5.05
N ARG A 271 -8.39 -10.60 6.12
CA ARG A 271 -7.03 -10.13 6.40
C ARG A 271 -6.04 -11.28 6.51
#